data_AF-A0AAV6YA30-F1
#
_entry.id   AF-A0AAV6YA30-F1
#
_cell.length_a   1.000
_cell.length_b   1.000
_cell.length_c   1.000
_cell.angle_alpha   90.00
_cell.angle_beta   90.00
_cell.angle_gamma   90.00
#
_symmetry.space_group_name_H-M   'P 1'
#
loop_
_entity.id
_entity.type
_entity.pdbx_description
1 polymer ?
#
loop_
_entity_poly.entity_id
_entity_poly.type
_entity_poly.pdbx_seq_one_letter_code
_entity_poly.pdbx_strand_id
1 'polypeptide(L)'
;MQTLDASQGLRREKLQKLCDYVNECCETGQDVDIGQAAFTTSLNLMSATLYSKEFAQFNTDSSQEMKEVVWGVMKCVGTPNFADYFPVLKSFDPQGILRQGKIYFDKLFAIFDEIIDEKLKNRSRSTEKNDLIDALIEIIQRDEAELSRNDIKHLLLVISVHFCYYFEKV
;
A
#
# COMPACT_ATOMS: atom_id res chain seq x y z
N MET A 1 -8.54 14.76 16.02
CA MET A 1 -7.32 15.57 16.19
C MET A 1 -6.20 14.80 16.92
N GLN A 2 -6.49 13.96 17.93
CA GLN A 2 -5.47 13.19 18.68
C GLN A 2 -4.67 12.15 17.87
N THR A 3 -5.24 11.58 16.80
CA THR A 3 -4.56 10.55 15.98
C THR A 3 -3.46 11.12 15.06
N LEU A 4 -3.56 12.41 14.69
CA LEU A 4 -2.54 13.08 13.86
C LEU A 4 -1.25 13.35 14.63
N ASP A 5 -1.36 13.70 15.92
CA ASP A 5 -0.21 13.90 16.81
C ASP A 5 0.48 12.58 17.15
N ALA A 6 -0.28 11.49 17.31
CA ALA A 6 0.29 10.15 17.52
C ALA A 6 1.19 9.69 16.36
N SER A 7 0.90 10.13 15.12
CA SER A 7 1.72 9.84 13.93
C SER A 7 2.91 10.80 13.71
N GLN A 8 3.06 11.85 14.54
CA GLN A 8 4.07 12.89 14.32
C GLN A 8 5.50 12.34 14.39
N GLY A 9 5.77 11.44 15.35
CA GLY A 9 7.08 10.79 15.48
C GLY A 9 7.45 10.00 14.23
N LEU A 10 6.50 9.20 13.73
CA LEU A 10 6.68 8.39 12.52
C LEU A 10 6.90 9.27 11.28
N ARG A 11 6.11 10.34 11.12
CA ARG A 11 6.30 11.32 10.03
C ARG A 11 7.69 11.93 10.07
N ARG A 12 8.15 12.34 11.25
CA ARG A 12 9.48 12.95 11.42
C ARG A 12 10.60 11.97 11.08
N GLU A 13 10.46 10.72 11.49
CA GLU A 13 11.41 9.64 11.17
C GLU A 13 11.48 9.42 9.65
N LYS A 14 10.35 9.32 8.94
CA LYS A 14 10.35 9.10 7.48
C LYS A 14 10.90 10.31 6.72
N LEU A 15 10.58 11.53 7.17
CA LEU A 15 11.15 12.75 6.60
C LEU A 15 12.66 12.84 6.84
N GLN A 16 13.15 12.39 7.99
CA GLN A 16 14.59 12.33 8.25
C GLN A 16 15.27 11.36 7.28
N LYS A 17 14.73 10.15 7.08
CA LYS A 17 15.25 9.19 6.08
C LYS A 17 15.27 9.77 4.66
N LEU A 18 14.26 10.56 4.29
CA LEU A 18 14.25 11.26 3.00
C LEU A 18 15.35 12.32 2.92
N CYS A 19 15.56 13.11 3.98
CA CYS A 19 16.66 14.08 4.04
C CYS A 19 18.03 13.39 3.94
N ASP A 20 18.22 12.29 4.66
CA ASP A 20 19.47 11.51 4.64
C ASP A 20 19.75 10.97 3.23
N TYR A 21 18.73 10.44 2.56
CA TYR A 21 18.80 10.01 1.17
C TYR A 21 19.20 11.15 0.21
N VAL A 22 18.56 12.31 0.32
CA VAL A 22 18.89 13.47 -0.53
C VAL A 22 20.32 13.94 -0.28
N ASN A 23 20.79 13.94 0.98
CA ASN A 23 22.17 14.29 1.31
C ASN A 23 23.17 13.30 0.70
N GLU A 24 22.90 12.00 0.75
CA GLU A 24 23.75 10.98 0.14
C GLU A 24 23.87 11.16 -1.39
N CYS A 25 22.76 11.47 -2.07
CA CYS A 25 22.79 11.81 -3.50
C CYS A 25 23.61 13.08 -3.77
N CYS A 26 23.50 14.11 -2.93
CA CYS A 26 24.31 15.33 -3.04
C CYS A 26 25.81 15.05 -2.90
N GLU A 27 26.20 14.22 -1.92
CA GLU A 27 27.60 13.86 -1.67
C GLU A 27 28.21 13.03 -2.82
N THR A 28 27.41 12.16 -3.42
CA THR A 28 27.84 11.27 -4.52
C THR A 28 27.67 11.90 -5.91
N GLY A 29 27.06 13.08 -6.01
CA GLY A 29 26.79 13.77 -7.28
C GLY A 29 25.74 13.06 -8.13
N GLN A 30 24.84 12.28 -7.52
CA GLN A 30 23.77 11.56 -8.19
C GLN A 30 22.49 12.41 -8.32
N ASP A 31 21.80 12.24 -9.44
CA ASP A 31 20.48 12.86 -9.64
C ASP A 31 19.43 12.23 -8.72
N VAL A 32 18.55 13.07 -8.16
CA VAL A 32 17.44 12.62 -7.31
C VAL A 32 16.15 12.55 -8.14
N ASP A 33 15.58 11.35 -8.30
CA ASP A 33 14.20 11.20 -8.78
C ASP A 33 13.23 11.56 -7.66
N ILE A 34 12.76 12.81 -7.68
CA ILE A 34 11.81 13.35 -6.70
C ILE A 34 10.51 12.52 -6.66
N GLY A 35 10.05 12.01 -7.81
CA GLY A 35 8.82 11.21 -7.89
C GLY A 35 8.99 9.85 -7.22
N GLN A 36 10.13 9.18 -7.43
CA GLN A 36 10.46 7.93 -6.74
C GLN A 36 10.70 8.15 -5.24
N ALA A 37 11.39 9.22 -4.86
CA ALA A 37 11.64 9.55 -3.47
C ALA A 37 10.33 9.87 -2.71
N ALA A 38 9.45 10.67 -3.30
CA ALA A 38 8.14 10.99 -2.76
C ALA A 38 7.25 9.75 -2.65
N PHE A 39 7.23 8.90 -3.68
CA PHE A 39 6.51 7.62 -3.65
C PHE A 39 7.00 6.72 -2.52
N THR A 40 8.32 6.50 -2.42
CA THR A 40 8.94 5.64 -1.40
C THR A 40 8.62 6.15 0.00
N THR A 41 8.73 7.46 0.22
CA THR A 41 8.43 8.09 1.51
C THR A 41 6.95 7.91 1.89
N SER A 42 6.05 8.15 0.94
CA SER A 42 4.61 8.06 1.15
C SER A 42 4.17 6.63 1.44
N LEU A 43 4.70 5.68 0.67
CA LEU A 43 4.45 4.26 0.85
C LEU A 43 4.93 3.79 2.22
N ASN A 44 6.16 4.16 2.62
CA ASN A 44 6.70 3.79 3.93
C ASN A 44 5.96 4.43 5.10
N LEU A 45 5.45 5.66 4.92
CA LEU A 45 4.62 6.31 5.93
C LEU A 45 3.28 5.58 6.08
N MET A 46 2.62 5.27 4.98
CA MET A 46 1.37 4.50 4.98
C MET A 46 1.59 3.12 5.60
N SER A 47 2.60 2.39 5.15
CA SER A 47 2.83 1.02 5.57
C SER A 47 3.23 0.95 7.04
N ALA A 48 4.04 1.89 7.53
CA ALA A 48 4.40 1.94 8.94
C ALA A 48 3.21 2.38 9.82
N THR A 49 2.28 3.18 9.30
CA THR A 49 1.06 3.59 10.04
C THR A 49 0.04 2.47 10.11
N LEU A 50 -0.19 1.76 8.99
CA LEU A 50 -1.26 0.77 8.88
C LEU A 50 -0.82 -0.64 9.29
N TYR A 51 0.45 -0.97 9.08
CA TYR A 51 0.98 -2.33 9.16
C TYR A 51 2.21 -2.44 10.07
N SER A 52 2.67 -1.33 10.65
CA SER A 52 3.92 -1.25 11.42
C SER A 52 5.15 -1.79 10.66
N LYS A 53 5.14 -1.74 9.32
CA LYS A 53 6.20 -2.29 8.45
C LYS A 53 6.57 -1.31 7.35
N GLU A 54 7.84 -1.29 6.95
CA GLU A 54 8.29 -0.54 5.77
C GLU A 54 8.29 -1.45 4.54
N PHE A 55 7.72 -0.99 3.44
CA PHE A 55 7.57 -1.79 2.22
C PHE A 55 8.61 -1.49 1.15
N ALA A 56 9.29 -0.34 1.24
CA ALA A 56 10.24 0.08 0.25
C ALA A 56 11.51 0.64 0.89
N GLN A 57 12.64 0.45 0.21
CA GLN A 57 13.91 1.07 0.55
C GLN A 57 14.32 2.02 -0.58
N PHE A 58 14.87 3.18 -0.24
CA PHE A 58 15.33 4.14 -1.24
C PHE A 58 16.38 3.52 -2.17
N ASN A 59 16.33 3.86 -3.46
CA ASN A 59 17.24 3.36 -4.51
C ASN A 59 17.37 1.82 -4.61
N THR A 60 16.33 1.07 -4.26
CA THR A 60 16.33 -0.40 -4.44
C THR A 60 15.33 -0.85 -5.51
N ASP A 61 15.64 -1.96 -6.19
CA ASP A 61 14.75 -2.61 -7.16
C ASP A 61 13.38 -2.93 -6.54
N SER A 62 13.36 -3.30 -5.25
CA SER A 62 12.12 -3.58 -4.52
C SER A 62 11.18 -2.37 -4.42
N SER A 63 11.71 -1.15 -4.23
CA SER A 63 10.88 0.07 -4.25
C SER A 63 10.29 0.33 -5.63
N GLN A 64 11.09 0.09 -6.68
CA GLN A 64 10.64 0.26 -8.06
C GLN A 64 9.57 -0.77 -8.44
N GLU A 65 9.74 -2.04 -8.09
CA GLU A 65 8.72 -3.08 -8.28
C GLU A 65 7.41 -2.75 -7.56
N MET A 66 7.51 -2.27 -6.32
CA MET A 66 6.33 -1.88 -5.55
C MET A 66 5.63 -0.65 -6.15
N LYS A 67 6.40 0.32 -6.65
CA LYS A 67 5.88 1.46 -7.43
C LYS A 67 5.13 1.00 -8.67
N GLU A 68 5.69 0.05 -9.41
CA GLU A 68 5.05 -0.50 -10.61
C GLU A 68 3.75 -1.24 -10.30
N VAL A 69 3.70 -2.02 -9.21
CA VAL A 69 2.48 -2.71 -8.77
C VAL A 69 1.40 -1.69 -8.40
N VAL A 70 1.71 -0.73 -7.53
CA VAL A 70 0.76 0.30 -7.09
C VAL A 70 0.29 1.15 -8.26
N TRP A 71 1.21 1.59 -9.13
CA TRP A 71 0.89 2.36 -10.34
C TRP A 71 -0.01 1.57 -11.31
N GLY A 72 0.28 0.28 -11.50
CA GLY A 72 -0.55 -0.60 -12.32
C GLY A 72 -1.98 -0.71 -11.80
N VAL A 73 -2.16 -0.85 -10.49
CA VAL A 73 -3.48 -0.84 -9.83
C VAL A 73 -4.16 0.53 -10.00
N MET A 74 -3.46 1.63 -9.72
CA MET A 74 -4.01 2.98 -9.86
C MET A 74 -4.47 3.28 -11.28
N LYS A 75 -3.69 2.87 -12.29
CA LYS A 75 -4.09 3.00 -13.69
C LYS A 75 -5.36 2.23 -14.00
N CYS A 76 -5.51 1.02 -13.46
CA CYS A 76 -6.71 0.20 -13.70
C CYS A 76 -7.96 0.78 -13.02
N VAL A 77 -7.83 1.26 -11.78
CA VAL A 77 -8.95 1.85 -11.00
C VAL A 77 -9.31 3.24 -11.50
N GLY A 78 -8.33 4.03 -11.93
CA GLY A 78 -8.51 5.42 -12.38
C GLY A 78 -8.97 5.57 -13.84
N THR A 79 -8.90 4.50 -14.65
CA THR A 79 -9.32 4.56 -16.06
C THR A 79 -10.83 4.32 -16.18
N PRO A 80 -11.58 5.24 -16.81
CA PRO A 80 -13.00 5.01 -17.10
C PRO A 80 -13.19 3.75 -17.96
N ASN A 81 -14.01 2.82 -17.48
CA ASN A 81 -14.29 1.57 -18.17
C ASN A 81 -15.62 1.66 -18.93
N PHE A 82 -15.57 1.57 -20.26
CA PHE A 82 -16.74 1.57 -21.14
C PHE A 82 -17.75 0.47 -20.80
N ALA A 83 -17.29 -0.67 -20.28
CA ALA A 83 -18.17 -1.76 -19.86
C ALA A 83 -19.07 -1.39 -18.66
N ASP A 84 -18.69 -0.38 -17.87
CA ASP A 84 -19.51 0.12 -16.76
C ASP A 84 -20.65 1.02 -17.27
N TYR A 85 -20.47 1.66 -18.42
CA TYR A 85 -21.49 2.49 -19.09
C TYR A 85 -22.36 1.70 -20.06
N PHE A 86 -21.80 0.65 -20.68
CA PHE A 86 -22.46 -0.19 -21.68
C PHE A 86 -22.42 -1.66 -21.25
N PRO A 87 -23.42 -2.15 -20.49
CA PRO A 87 -23.43 -3.51 -19.93
C PRO A 87 -23.24 -4.64 -20.96
N VAL A 88 -23.66 -4.41 -22.21
CA VAL A 88 -23.50 -5.35 -23.33
C VAL A 88 -22.02 -5.65 -23.64
N LEU A 89 -21.11 -4.72 -23.31
CA LEU A 89 -19.67 -4.87 -23.55
C LEU A 89 -18.91 -5.56 -22.40
N LYS A 90 -19.56 -5.89 -21.27
CA LYS A 90 -18.90 -6.49 -20.09
C LYS A 90 -18.14 -7.78 -20.39
N SER A 91 -18.68 -8.64 -21.23
CA SER A 91 -18.06 -9.92 -21.57
C SER A 91 -16.87 -9.81 -22.53
N PHE A 92 -16.70 -8.65 -23.18
CA PHE A 92 -15.67 -8.46 -24.21
C PHE A 92 -14.39 -7.80 -23.68
N ASP A 93 -14.39 -7.22 -22.47
CA ASP A 93 -13.27 -6.42 -21.92
C ASP A 93 -12.62 -5.51 -22.98
N PRO A 94 -13.39 -4.60 -23.61
CA PRO A 94 -12.96 -3.89 -24.81
C PRO A 94 -11.70 -3.01 -24.61
N GLN A 95 -11.39 -2.65 -23.36
CA GLN A 95 -10.20 -1.87 -23.00
C GLN A 95 -9.07 -2.74 -22.42
N GLY A 96 -9.29 -4.04 -22.20
CA GLY A 96 -8.31 -4.92 -21.58
C GLY A 96 -7.97 -4.61 -20.13
N ILE A 97 -8.74 -3.71 -19.48
CA ILE A 97 -8.45 -3.19 -18.14
C ILE A 97 -8.57 -4.31 -17.12
N LEU A 98 -9.57 -5.18 -17.25
CA LEU A 98 -9.73 -6.31 -16.34
C LEU A 98 -8.55 -7.28 -16.47
N ARG A 99 -8.16 -7.60 -17.71
CA ARG A 99 -7.03 -8.50 -17.96
C ARG A 99 -5.70 -7.94 -17.48
N GLN A 100 -5.44 -6.66 -17.72
CA GLN A 100 -4.19 -6.01 -17.30
C GLN A 100 -4.16 -5.78 -15.79
N GLY A 101 -5.28 -5.34 -15.22
CA GLY A 101 -5.42 -5.09 -13.79
C GLY A 101 -5.24 -6.34 -12.96
N LYS A 102 -5.73 -7.50 -13.44
CA LYS A 102 -5.60 -8.77 -12.72
C LYS A 102 -4.14 -9.07 -12.33
N ILE A 103 -3.18 -8.84 -13.22
CA ILE A 103 -1.75 -9.11 -12.93
C ILE A 103 -1.27 -8.26 -11.75
N TYR A 104 -1.63 -6.98 -11.72
CA TYR A 104 -1.22 -6.06 -10.66
C TYR A 104 -1.97 -6.32 -9.35
N PHE A 105 -3.27 -6.62 -9.42
CA PHE A 105 -4.06 -7.02 -8.25
C PHE A 105 -3.55 -8.33 -7.65
N ASP A 106 -3.22 -9.34 -8.46
CA ASP A 106 -2.69 -10.62 -7.98
C ASP A 106 -1.35 -10.41 -7.25
N LYS A 107 -0.44 -9.58 -7.80
CA LYS A 107 0.81 -9.20 -7.13
C LYS A 107 0.57 -8.48 -5.81
N LEU A 108 -0.33 -7.49 -5.80
CA LEU A 108 -0.63 -6.72 -4.60
C LEU A 108 -1.28 -7.59 -3.51
N PHE A 109 -2.20 -8.49 -3.89
CA PHE A 109 -2.82 -9.42 -2.95
C PHE A 109 -1.83 -10.45 -2.39
N ALA A 110 -0.85 -10.88 -3.18
CA ALA A 110 0.24 -11.72 -2.67
C ALA A 110 1.03 -11.00 -1.56
N ILE A 111 1.34 -9.71 -1.75
CA ILE A 111 2.00 -8.89 -0.72
C ILE A 111 1.14 -8.80 0.54
N PHE A 112 -0.17 -8.55 0.41
CA PHE A 112 -1.07 -8.53 1.56
C PHE A 112 -1.15 -9.90 2.27
N ASP A 113 -1.15 -10.99 1.52
CA ASP A 113 -1.13 -12.33 2.08
C ASP A 113 0.15 -12.59 2.90
N GLU A 114 1.32 -12.17 2.40
CA GLU A 114 2.58 -12.28 3.14
C GLU A 114 2.55 -11.49 4.46
N ILE A 115 2.00 -10.28 4.45
CA ILE A 115 1.88 -9.44 5.65
C ILE A 115 0.93 -10.09 6.66
N ILE A 116 -0.22 -10.59 6.21
CA ILE A 116 -1.20 -11.27 7.07
C ILE A 116 -0.56 -12.53 7.69
N ASP A 117 0.15 -13.33 6.89
CA ASP A 117 0.80 -14.56 7.37
C ASP A 117 1.92 -14.26 8.38
N GLU A 118 2.71 -13.21 8.17
CA GLU A 118 3.73 -12.75 9.12
C GLU A 118 3.10 -12.36 10.45
N LYS A 119 2.01 -11.59 10.42
CA LYS A 119 1.26 -11.17 11.61
C LYS A 119 0.67 -12.36 12.38
N LEU A 120 0.05 -13.31 11.67
CA LEU A 120 -0.49 -14.53 12.27
C LEU A 120 0.59 -15.37 12.95
N LYS A 121 1.79 -15.50 12.35
CA LYS A 121 2.92 -16.25 12.93
C LYS A 121 3.48 -15.58 14.19
N ASN A 122 3.67 -14.26 14.15
CA ASN A 122 4.31 -13.49 15.22
C ASN A 122 3.43 -13.29 16.46
N ARG A 123 2.12 -13.50 16.34
CA ARG A 123 1.14 -13.36 17.44
C ARG A 123 1.38 -14.29 18.64
N SER A 124 2.10 -15.39 18.45
CA SER A 124 2.51 -16.29 19.53
C SER A 124 3.58 -15.70 20.46
N ARG A 125 4.21 -14.58 20.07
CA ARG A 125 5.39 -14.00 20.73
C ARG A 125 5.17 -12.63 21.35
N SER A 126 4.06 -11.92 21.05
CA SER A 126 3.78 -10.59 21.61
C SER A 126 2.34 -10.44 22.06
N THR A 127 2.15 -9.80 23.21
CA THR A 127 0.82 -9.44 23.78
C THR A 127 0.33 -8.06 23.36
N GLU A 128 1.18 -7.23 22.74
CA GLU A 128 0.80 -5.91 22.26
C GLU A 128 0.28 -5.97 20.82
N LYS A 129 -0.96 -5.54 20.64
CA LYS A 129 -1.69 -5.45 19.37
C LYS A 129 -1.77 -3.98 19.00
N ASN A 130 -0.97 -3.55 18.01
CA ASN A 130 -0.75 -2.11 17.80
C ASN A 130 -1.05 -1.61 16.39
N ASP A 131 -1.55 -2.44 15.46
CA ASP A 131 -1.93 -1.96 14.13
C ASP A 131 -3.22 -2.56 13.54
N LEU A 132 -3.61 -2.00 12.39
CA LEU A 132 -4.89 -2.25 11.74
C LEU A 132 -5.07 -3.74 11.42
N ILE A 133 -4.03 -4.43 10.96
CA ILE A 133 -4.13 -5.84 10.61
C ILE A 133 -4.35 -6.69 11.86
N ASP A 134 -3.66 -6.39 12.96
CA ASP A 134 -3.87 -7.10 14.23
C ASP A 134 -5.31 -6.96 14.75
N ALA A 135 -5.90 -5.77 14.59
CA ALA A 135 -7.30 -5.49 14.93
C ALA A 135 -8.28 -6.24 13.99
N LEU A 136 -8.04 -6.23 12.68
CA LEU A 136 -8.88 -6.95 11.71
C LEU A 136 -8.85 -8.47 11.92
N ILE A 137 -7.67 -9.05 12.18
CA ILE A 137 -7.51 -10.48 12.50
C ILE A 137 -8.29 -10.85 13.76
N GLU A 138 -8.30 -9.99 14.77
CA GLU A 138 -9.07 -10.21 16.00
C GLU A 138 -10.58 -10.26 15.74
N ILE A 139 -11.09 -9.36 14.90
CA ILE A 139 -12.52 -9.34 14.54
C ILE A 139 -12.91 -10.65 13.84
N ILE A 140 -12.06 -11.17 12.92
CA ILE A 140 -12.28 -12.47 12.28
C ILE A 140 -12.38 -13.59 13.33
N GLN A 141 -11.44 -13.62 14.27
CA GLN A 141 -11.36 -14.71 15.25
C GLN A 141 -12.48 -14.71 16.30
N ARG A 142 -13.03 -13.54 16.59
CA ARG A 142 -14.17 -13.42 17.52
C ARG A 142 -15.49 -13.84 16.87
N ASP A 143 -15.50 -14.13 15.57
CA ASP A 143 -16.68 -14.53 14.78
C ASP A 143 -17.84 -13.52 14.87
N GLU A 144 -17.51 -12.27 15.23
CA GLU A 144 -18.51 -11.21 15.49
C GLU A 144 -19.05 -10.58 14.19
N ALA A 145 -18.39 -10.79 13.04
CA ALA A 145 -18.66 -10.04 11.81
C ALA A 145 -18.63 -10.86 10.50
N GLU A 146 -18.52 -12.20 10.54
CA GLU A 146 -18.36 -13.06 9.35
C GLU A 146 -17.26 -12.58 8.36
N LEU A 147 -16.25 -11.84 8.84
CA LEU A 147 -15.19 -11.32 7.98
C LEU A 147 -14.22 -12.43 7.58
N SER A 148 -13.98 -12.55 6.28
CA SER A 148 -13.02 -13.48 5.72
C SER A 148 -11.64 -12.82 5.52
N ARG A 149 -10.62 -13.65 5.29
CA ARG A 149 -9.29 -13.19 4.86
C ARG A 149 -9.36 -12.35 3.57
N ASN A 150 -10.29 -12.67 2.67
CA ASN A 150 -10.48 -11.88 1.46
C ASN A 150 -11.04 -10.49 1.76
N ASP A 151 -11.93 -10.37 2.76
CA ASP A 151 -12.47 -9.07 3.15
C ASP A 151 -11.39 -8.16 3.72
N ILE A 152 -10.46 -8.70 4.51
CA ILE A 152 -9.25 -7.96 4.94
C ILE A 152 -8.48 -7.46 3.73
N LYS A 153 -8.15 -8.34 2.77
CA LYS A 153 -7.38 -7.94 1.58
C LYS A 153 -8.07 -6.83 0.78
N HIS A 154 -9.39 -6.91 0.62
CA HIS A 154 -10.15 -5.87 -0.07
C HIS A 154 -10.22 -4.55 0.72
N LEU A 155 -10.32 -4.59 2.06
CA LEU A 155 -10.22 -3.40 2.90
C LEU A 155 -8.84 -2.74 2.78
N LEU A 156 -7.78 -3.53 2.81
CA LEU A 156 -6.41 -3.04 2.63
C LEU A 156 -6.21 -2.40 1.24
N LEU A 157 -6.80 -3.00 0.21
CA LEU A 157 -6.80 -2.44 -1.13
C LEU A 157 -7.49 -1.08 -1.16
N VAL A 158 -8.70 -0.97 -0.62
CA VAL A 158 -9.47 0.29 -0.60
C VAL A 158 -8.70 1.39 0.13
N ILE A 159 -8.13 1.09 1.30
CA ILE A 159 -7.34 2.05 2.09
C ILE A 159 -6.09 2.48 1.32
N SER A 160 -5.38 1.54 0.69
CA SER A 160 -4.14 1.82 -0.06
C SER A 160 -4.42 2.68 -1.29
N VAL A 161 -5.46 2.35 -2.06
CA VAL A 161 -5.87 3.13 -3.24
C VAL A 161 -6.34 4.53 -2.84
N HIS A 162 -7.10 4.65 -1.75
CA HIS A 162 -7.53 5.95 -1.24
C HIS A 162 -6.32 6.81 -0.84
N PHE A 163 -5.35 6.24 -0.12
CA PHE A 163 -4.13 6.96 0.26
C PHE A 163 -3.33 7.44 -0.95
N CYS A 164 -3.15 6.58 -1.97
CA CYS A 164 -2.45 6.93 -3.21
C CYS A 164 -3.19 8.04 -3.98
N TYR A 165 -4.53 7.98 -4.06
CA TYR A 165 -5.33 9.00 -4.74
C TYR A 165 -5.22 10.39 -4.07
N TYR A 166 -5.12 10.45 -2.75
CA TYR A 166 -4.93 11.71 -2.02
C TYR A 166 -3.54 12.30 -2.23
N PHE A 167 -2.50 11.46 -2.37
CA PHE A 167 -1.14 11.93 -2.60
C PHE A 167 -0.91 12.45 -4.03
N GLU A 168 -1.61 11.91 -5.03
CA GLU A 168 -1.46 12.35 -6.43
C GLU A 168 -2.13 13.70 -6.72
N LYS A 169 -2.98 14.20 -5.81
CA LYS A 169 -3.68 15.50 -5.95
C LYS A 169 -3.02 16.67 -5.20
N VAL A 170 -1.91 16.44 -4.51
CA VAL A 170 -1.11 17.47 -3.82
C VAL A 170 0.10 17.80 -4.67
#